data_AF-A0A3M1IZZ1-F1
#
_entry.id   AF-A0A3M1IZZ1-F1
#
_cell.length_a   1.000
_cell.length_b   1.000
_cell.length_c   1.000
_cell.angle_alpha   90.00
_cell.angle_beta   90.00
_cell.angle_gamma   90.00
#
_symmetry.space_group_name_H-M   'P 1'
#
loop_
_entity.id
_entity.type
_entity.pdbx_description
1 polymer ?
#
loop_
_entity_poly.entity_id
_entity_poly.type
_entity_poly.pdbx_seq_one_letter_code
_entity_poly.pdbx_strand_id
1 'polypeptide(L)'
;MNRLKQVLDAIDALNASDPRQEGGQPEALLYGQRMSAELDRMFPDASDILKIAARGQHVERWALARSDYPQGRAGYLEWRRDLGAHHARRVG
;
A
#
# COMPACT_ATOMS: atom_id res chain seq x y z
N MET A 1 1.51 23.24 -3.97
CA MET A 1 1.54 21.76 -3.93
C MET A 1 0.31 21.26 -4.68
N ASN A 2 0.41 20.32 -5.62
CA ASN A 2 -0.78 19.77 -6.28
C ASN A 2 -1.50 18.75 -5.36
N ARG A 3 -2.80 18.52 -5.59
CA ARG A 3 -3.63 17.63 -4.77
C ARG A 3 -3.14 16.19 -4.76
N LEU A 4 -2.67 15.68 -5.90
CA LEU A 4 -2.10 14.32 -6.01
C LEU A 4 -0.92 14.14 -5.05
N LYS A 5 0.05 15.06 -5.05
CA LYS A 5 1.23 14.99 -4.20
C LYS A 5 0.85 14.96 -2.71
N GLN A 6 -0.13 15.74 -2.30
CA GLN A 6 -0.61 15.72 -0.90
C GLN A 6 -1.15 14.34 -0.50
N VAL A 7 -1.87 13.67 -1.40
CA VAL A 7 -2.38 12.31 -1.16
C VAL A 7 -1.23 11.30 -1.10
N LEU A 8 -0.27 11.37 -2.02
CA LEU A 8 0.89 10.47 -2.02
C LEU A 8 1.74 10.66 -0.77
N ASP A 9 2.00 11.90 -0.36
CA ASP A 9 2.73 12.23 0.87
C ASP A 9 2.00 11.69 2.12
N ALA A 10 0.66 11.75 2.14
CA ALA A 10 -0.14 11.20 3.23
C ALA A 10 -0.04 9.67 3.31
N ILE A 11 -0.08 8.98 2.15
CA ILE A 11 0.14 7.51 2.11
C ILE A 11 1.55 7.16 2.59
N ASP A 12 2.56 7.89 2.13
CA ASP A 12 3.95 7.68 2.54
C ASP A 12 4.12 7.89 4.05
N ALA A 13 3.47 8.90 4.65
CA ALA A 13 3.49 9.14 6.09
C ALA A 13 2.88 7.98 6.89
N LEU A 14 1.78 7.39 6.42
CA LEU A 14 1.18 6.21 7.04
C LEU A 14 2.11 4.99 6.93
N ASN A 15 2.66 4.76 5.75
CA ASN A 15 3.54 3.62 5.49
C ASN A 15 4.91 3.73 6.15
N ALA A 16 5.37 4.95 6.47
CA ALA A 16 6.58 5.18 7.26
C ALA A 16 6.45 4.63 8.70
N SER A 17 5.22 4.35 9.16
CA SER A 17 4.95 3.75 10.46
C SER A 17 5.04 2.21 10.45
N ASP A 18 5.33 1.57 9.30
CA ASP A 18 5.56 0.11 9.25
C ASP A 18 6.79 -0.24 10.11
N PRO A 19 6.65 -1.06 11.17
CA PRO A 19 7.78 -1.43 12.01
C PRO A 19 8.77 -2.37 11.31
N ARG A 20 8.37 -2.97 10.19
CA ARG A 20 9.19 -3.90 9.41
C ARG A 20 10.08 -3.13 8.45
N GLN A 21 11.32 -3.59 8.31
CA GLN A 21 12.35 -2.92 7.53
C GLN A 21 12.77 -3.78 6.34
N GLU A 22 12.92 -3.16 5.17
CA GLU A 22 13.58 -3.74 3.99
C GLU A 22 14.64 -2.75 3.50
N GLY A 23 15.90 -3.18 3.41
CA GLY A 23 16.99 -2.31 2.95
C GLY A 23 17.21 -1.05 3.81
N GLY A 24 16.81 -1.08 5.08
CA GLY A 24 16.90 0.06 6.01
C GLY A 24 15.77 1.10 5.87
N GLN A 25 14.69 0.77 5.16
CA GLN A 25 13.47 1.59 5.09
C GLN A 25 12.23 0.79 5.49
N PRO A 26 11.16 1.45 5.99
CA PRO A 26 9.88 0.80 6.25
C PRO A 26 9.37 0.03 5.02
N GLU A 27 9.03 -1.25 5.19
CA GLU A 27 8.72 -2.18 4.09
C GLU A 27 7.56 -1.68 3.22
N ALA A 28 6.44 -1.25 3.85
CA ALA A 28 5.30 -0.70 3.13
C ALA A 28 5.62 0.60 2.37
N LEU A 29 6.50 1.45 2.91
CA LEU A 29 6.91 2.71 2.28
C LEU A 29 7.72 2.43 1.02
N LEU A 30 8.74 1.59 1.14
CA LEU A 30 9.60 1.19 0.03
C LEU A 30 8.78 0.50 -1.07
N TYR A 31 7.82 -0.35 -0.70
CA TYR A 31 6.93 -1.01 -1.65
C TYR A 31 6.10 0.01 -2.45
N GLY A 32 5.44 0.97 -1.77
CA GLY A 32 4.62 1.98 -2.44
C GLY A 32 5.43 2.85 -3.42
N GLN A 33 6.66 3.22 -3.04
CA GLN A 33 7.58 3.96 -3.92
C GLN A 33 7.95 3.17 -5.18
N ARG A 34 8.28 1.87 -5.01
CA ARG A 34 8.58 0.98 -6.14
C ARG A 34 7.38 0.81 -7.08
N MET A 35 6.17 0.69 -6.55
CA MET A 35 4.96 0.56 -7.38
C MET A 35 4.68 1.83 -8.18
N SER A 36 4.90 3.02 -7.60
CA SER A 36 4.82 4.26 -8.39
C SER A 36 5.88 4.32 -9.48
N ALA A 37 7.14 3.98 -9.17
CA ALA A 37 8.20 3.99 -10.18
C ALA A 37 7.90 3.04 -11.36
N GLU A 38 7.34 1.86 -11.07
CA GLU A 38 6.95 0.92 -12.10
C GLU A 38 5.74 1.39 -12.92
N LEU A 39 4.75 2.00 -12.27
CA LEU A 39 3.61 2.63 -12.96
C LEU A 39 4.08 3.74 -13.89
N ASP A 40 4.94 4.64 -13.41
CA ASP A 40 5.46 5.76 -14.21
C ASP A 40 6.29 5.25 -15.41
N ARG A 41 6.99 4.12 -15.26
CA ARG A 41 7.76 3.47 -16.33
C ARG A 41 6.86 2.85 -17.41
N MET A 42 5.77 2.19 -17.01
CA MET A 42 4.89 1.49 -17.94
C MET A 42 3.80 2.39 -18.53
N PHE A 43 3.30 3.34 -17.75
CA PHE A 43 2.12 4.18 -18.03
C PHE A 43 2.37 5.61 -17.52
N PRO A 44 3.25 6.40 -18.16
CA PRO A 44 3.59 7.75 -17.71
C PRO A 44 2.37 8.68 -17.59
N ASP A 45 1.37 8.46 -18.45
CA ASP A 45 0.11 9.22 -18.49
C ASP A 45 -1.00 8.61 -17.62
N ALA A 46 -0.65 7.73 -16.67
CA ALA A 46 -1.61 7.17 -15.73
C ALA A 46 -2.38 8.27 -14.99
N SER A 47 -3.69 8.03 -14.82
CA SER A 47 -4.57 8.95 -14.09
C SER A 47 -4.13 9.09 -12.63
N ASP A 48 -4.46 10.23 -12.02
CA ASP A 48 -4.19 10.48 -10.59
C ASP A 48 -4.75 9.37 -9.70
N ILE A 49 -5.94 8.86 -10.03
CA ILE A 49 -6.57 7.74 -9.30
C ILE A 49 -5.70 6.48 -9.37
N LEU A 50 -5.17 6.13 -10.54
CA LEU A 50 -4.30 4.96 -10.68
C LEU A 50 -2.97 5.15 -9.96
N LYS A 51 -2.42 6.37 -9.96
CA LYS A 51 -1.20 6.73 -9.20
C LYS A 51 -1.42 6.58 -7.69
N ILE A 52 -2.56 7.03 -7.18
CA ILE A 52 -2.95 6.86 -5.77
C ILE A 52 -3.12 5.37 -5.43
N ALA A 53 -3.84 4.61 -6.27
CA ALA A 53 -4.06 3.18 -6.05
C ALA A 53 -2.75 2.38 -6.03
N ALA A 54 -1.81 2.67 -6.95
CA ALA A 54 -0.49 2.03 -6.98
C ALA A 54 0.33 2.36 -5.72
N ARG A 55 0.37 3.64 -5.32
CA ARG A 55 1.09 4.07 -4.12
C ARG A 55 0.52 3.44 -2.85
N GLY A 56 -0.81 3.30 -2.79
CA GLY A 56 -1.57 2.78 -1.66
C GLY A 56 -1.76 1.26 -1.61
N GLN A 57 -1.18 0.49 -2.53
CA GLN A 57 -1.48 -0.94 -2.68
C GLN A 57 -1.25 -1.75 -1.40
N HIS A 58 -0.26 -1.40 -0.59
CA HIS A 58 0.05 -2.00 0.72
C HIS A 58 -0.10 -1.00 1.88
N VAL A 59 -0.97 0.01 1.73
CA VAL A 59 -1.20 1.00 2.79
C VAL A 59 -1.53 0.31 4.12
N GLU A 60 -0.71 0.55 5.14
CA GLU A 60 -0.87 -0.05 6.49
C GLU A 60 -1.06 -1.58 6.50
N ARG A 61 -0.58 -2.30 5.47
CA ARG A 61 -0.74 -3.76 5.37
C ARG A 61 -0.21 -4.51 6.60
N TRP A 62 0.82 -3.95 7.24
CA TRP A 62 1.42 -4.48 8.46
C TRP A 62 0.45 -4.52 9.66
N ALA A 63 -0.62 -3.72 9.66
CA ALA A 63 -1.62 -3.70 10.73
C ALA A 63 -2.53 -4.95 10.73
N LEU A 64 -2.56 -5.71 9.63
CA LEU A 64 -3.28 -6.98 9.51
C LEU A 64 -2.27 -8.09 9.17
N ALA A 65 -1.58 -8.61 10.19
CA ALA A 65 -0.55 -9.61 9.97
C ALA A 65 -1.18 -10.93 9.48
N ARG A 66 -0.59 -11.53 8.43
CA ARG A 66 -1.08 -12.83 7.91
C ARG A 66 -1.06 -13.91 8.98
N SER A 67 -0.14 -13.85 9.94
CA SER A 67 -0.04 -14.80 11.06
C SER A 67 -1.27 -14.84 11.95
N ASP A 68 -2.08 -13.79 11.96
CA ASP A 68 -3.24 -13.65 12.85
C ASP A 68 -4.46 -14.42 12.31
N TYR A 69 -4.36 -14.96 11.10
CA TYR A 69 -5.41 -15.72 10.42
C TYR A 69 -5.04 -17.20 10.34
N PRO A 70 -6.01 -18.12 10.36
CA PRO A 70 -5.75 -19.55 10.25
C PRO A 70 -4.88 -19.92 9.05
N GLN A 71 -4.07 -20.98 9.19
CA GLN A 71 -3.30 -21.50 8.06
C GLN A 71 -4.21 -22.10 6.99
N GLY A 72 -3.67 -22.22 5.76
CA GLY A 72 -4.41 -22.77 4.62
C GLY A 72 -5.22 -21.73 3.84
N ARG A 73 -5.95 -22.23 2.83
CA ARG A 73 -6.63 -21.40 1.83
C ARG A 73 -7.72 -20.53 2.42
N ALA A 74 -8.51 -21.05 3.35
CA ALA A 74 -9.63 -20.32 3.95
C ALA A 74 -9.14 -19.06 4.69
N GLY A 75 -8.20 -19.20 5.63
CA GLY A 75 -7.64 -18.05 6.36
C GLY A 75 -6.86 -17.08 5.46
N TYR A 76 -6.25 -17.55 4.36
CA TYR A 76 -5.67 -16.65 3.37
C TYR A 76 -6.72 -15.79 2.65
N LEU A 77 -7.84 -16.37 2.24
CA LEU A 77 -8.91 -15.65 1.56
C LEU A 77 -9.60 -14.64 2.50
N GLU A 78 -9.79 -15.02 3.77
CA GLU A 78 -10.31 -14.13 4.80
C GLU A 78 -9.39 -12.92 5.02
N TRP A 79 -8.09 -13.18 5.24
CA TRP A 79 -7.09 -12.11 5.35
C TRP A 79 -7.09 -11.19 4.12
N ARG A 80 -7.15 -11.75 2.90
CA ARG A 80 -7.18 -10.95 1.67
C ARG A 80 -8.43 -10.07 1.56
N ARG A 81 -9.59 -10.56 2.00
CA ARG A 81 -10.84 -9.79 2.03
C ARG A 81 -10.73 -8.63 3.01
N ASP A 82 -10.29 -8.90 4.23
CA ASP A 82 -10.23 -7.92 5.30
C ASP A 82 -9.17 -6.85 4.99
N LEU A 83 -8.05 -7.26 4.39
CA LEU A 83 -7.02 -6.36 3.88
C LEU A 83 -7.55 -5.46 2.76
N GLY A 84 -8.30 -6.01 1.80
CA GLY A 84 -8.92 -5.21 0.73
C GLY A 84 -9.90 -4.17 1.27
N ALA A 85 -10.72 -4.53 2.25
CA ALA A 85 -11.65 -3.63 2.90
C ALA A 85 -10.93 -2.55 3.73
N HIS A 86 -9.83 -2.90 4.40
CA HIS A 86 -8.97 -1.95 5.10
C HIS A 86 -8.37 -0.93 4.13
N HIS A 87 -7.73 -1.38 3.04
CA HIS A 87 -7.15 -0.47 2.05
C HIS A 87 -8.20 0.46 1.45
N ALA A 88 -9.37 -0.06 1.06
CA ALA A 88 -10.45 0.76 0.50
C ALA A 88 -10.91 1.88 1.46
N ARG A 89 -10.87 1.66 2.79
CA ARG A 89 -11.18 2.73 3.76
C ARG A 89 -10.06 3.77 3.90
N ARG A 90 -8.82 3.44 3.57
CA ARG A 90 -7.66 4.32 3.76
C ARG A 90 -7.32 5.13 2.53
N VAL A 91 -7.53 4.55 1.33
CA VAL A 91 -7.16 5.18 0.04
C VAL A 91 -8.33 5.34 -0.92
N GLY A 92 -9.54 4.90 -0.54
CA GLY A 92 -10.78 5.10 -1.33
C GLY A 92 -11.40 6.48 -1.18
#